data_AF-A0AA51DTH9-F1
#
_entry.id   AF-A0AA51DTH9-F1
#
_cell.length_a   1.000
_cell.length_b   1.000
_cell.length_c   1.000
_cell.angle_alpha   90.00
_cell.angle_beta   90.00
_cell.angle_gamma   90.00
#
_symmetry.space_group_name_H-M   'P 1'
#
loop_
_entity.id
_entity.type
_entity.pdbx_description
1 polymer ?
#
loop_
_entity_poly.entity_id
_entity_poly.type
_entity_poly.pdbx_seq_one_letter_code
_entity_poly.pdbx_strand_id
1 'polypeptide(L)' 'MINFDEEIAKFQPSLEVEQAEDVINNNDLSDITDIIKTMLKELKDK' A
#
# COMPACT_ATOMS: atom_id res chain seq x y z
N MET A 1 -25.74 -19.52 -6.67
CA MET A 1 -24.78 -18.96 -7.66
C MET A 1 -24.80 -17.45 -7.46
N ILE A 2 -23.64 -16.83 -7.25
CA ILE A 2 -23.55 -15.38 -6.98
C ILE A 2 -23.98 -14.62 -8.23
N ASN A 3 -24.75 -13.54 -8.06
CA ASN A 3 -25.18 -12.68 -9.16
C ASN A 3 -24.12 -11.59 -9.41
N PHE A 4 -23.31 -11.79 -10.45
CA PHE A 4 -22.21 -10.88 -10.77
C PHE A 4 -22.69 -9.49 -11.21
N ASP A 5 -23.85 -9.38 -11.88
CA ASP A 5 -24.38 -8.09 -12.34
C ASP A 5 -24.81 -7.21 -11.16
N GLU A 6 -25.40 -7.81 -10.13
CA GLU A 6 -25.86 -7.12 -8.93
C GLU A 6 -24.68 -6.66 -8.05
N GLU A 7 -23.64 -7.48 -7.91
CA GLU A 7 -22.45 -7.14 -7.13
C GLU A 7 -21.59 -6.06 -7.80
N ILE A 8 -21.48 -6.08 -9.13
CA ILE A 8 -20.82 -5.00 -9.89
C ILE A 8 -21.60 -3.68 -9.76
N ALA A 9 -22.94 -3.72 -9.75
CA ALA A 9 -23.76 -2.54 -9.56
C ALA A 9 -23.68 -1.97 -8.13
N LYS A 10 -23.45 -2.83 -7.13
CA LYS A 10 -23.20 -2.44 -5.73
C LYS A 10 -21.76 -2.03 -5.45
N PHE A 11 -20.85 -2.25 -6.40
CA PHE A 11 -19.46 -1.85 -6.24
C PHE A 11 -19.40 -0.32 -6.19
N GLN A 12 -19.02 0.20 -5.02
CA GLN A 12 -18.81 1.62 -4.83
C GLN A 12 -17.35 1.82 -4.46
N PRO A 13 -16.61 2.67 -5.18
CA PRO A 13 -15.26 3.02 -4.77
C PRO A 13 -15.34 3.62 -3.36
N SER A 14 -14.59 3.04 -2.43
CA SER A 14 -14.50 3.54 -1.07
C SER A 14 -13.48 4.67 -1.03
N LEU A 15 -13.95 5.90 -0.88
CA LEU A 15 -13.11 7.09 -0.78
C LEU A 15 -12.09 6.97 0.36
N GLU A 16 -12.44 6.29 1.44
CA GLU A 16 -11.54 6.03 2.57
C GLU A 16 -10.39 5.09 2.20
N VAL A 17 -10.66 4.09 1.34
CA VAL A 17 -9.66 3.13 0.86
C VAL A 17 -8.76 3.79 -0.17
N GLU A 18 -9.32 4.60 -1.07
CA GLU A 18 -8.57 5.38 -2.06
C GLU A 18 -7.62 6.38 -1.39
N GLN A 19 -8.10 7.12 -0.38
CA GLN A 19 -7.25 8.04 0.39
C GLN A 19 -6.18 7.30 1.19
N ALA A 20 -6.51 6.13 1.76
CA ALA A 20 -5.53 5.30 2.45
C ALA A 20 -4.46 4.77 1.48
N GLU A 21 -4.84 4.35 0.28
CA GLU A 21 -3.92 3.92 -0.78
C GLU A 21 -2.96 5.05 -1.16
N ASP A 22 -3.46 6.26 -1.40
CA ASP A 22 -2.62 7.42 -1.74
C ASP A 22 -1.63 7.79 -0.61
N VAL A 23 -2.04 7.71 0.65
CA VAL A 23 -1.18 8.00 1.80
C VAL A 23 -0.13 6.91 2.01
N ILE A 24 -0.48 5.65 1.77
CA ILE A 24 0.43 4.51 1.85
C ILE A 24 1.43 4.54 0.68
N ASN A 25 0.98 4.83 -0.53
CA ASN A 25 1.78 4.83 -1.75
C ASN A 25 2.73 6.05 -1.83
N ASN A 26 2.28 7.24 -1.38
CA ASN A 26 3.12 8.45 -1.42
C ASN A 26 4.31 8.46 -0.43
N ASN A 27 4.52 7.40 0.36
CA ASN A 27 5.66 7.31 1.30
C ASN A 27 6.92 6.62 0.72
N ASP A 28 6.99 6.43 -0.60
CA ASP A 28 8.08 5.73 -1.31
C ASP A 28 9.51 6.13 -0.88
N LEU A 29 9.81 7.43 -0.77
CA LEU A 29 11.18 7.89 -0.48
C LEU A 29 11.62 7.58 0.95
N SER A 30 10.70 7.67 1.92
CA SER A 30 10.97 7.36 3.32
C SER A 30 11.19 5.86 3.49
N ASP A 31 10.36 5.04 2.84
CA ASP A 31 10.43 3.59 2.91
C ASP A 31 11.70 3.04 2.26
N ILE A 32 12.07 3.53 1.07
CA ILE A 32 13.33 3.18 0.41
C ILE A 32 14.53 3.57 1.29
N THR A 33 14.47 4.75 1.93
CA THR A 33 15.53 5.20 2.83
C THR A 33 15.68 4.30 4.05
N ASP A 34 14.58 3.83 4.63
CA ASP A 34 14.60 2.95 5.80
C ASP A 34 15.02 1.51 5.45
N ILE A 35 14.66 1.01 4.26
CA ILE A 35 15.20 -0.24 3.72
C ILE A 35 16.72 -0.15 3.58
N ILE A 36 17.23 0.92 2.95
CA ILE A 36 18.68 1.14 2.76
C ILE A 36 19.40 1.23 4.11
N LYS A 37 18.86 1.98 5.08
CA LYS A 37 19.44 2.04 6.43
C LYS A 37 19.51 0.68 7.10
N THR A 38 18.47 -0.13 6.95
CA THR A 38 18.41 -1.48 7.55
C THR A 38 19.48 -2.38 6.94
N MET A 39 19.61 -2.39 5.62
CA MET A 39 20.67 -3.13 4.92
C MET A 39 22.07 -2.66 5.33
N LEU A 40 22.29 -1.35 5.44
CA LEU A 40 23.59 -0.81 5.87
C LEU A 40 23.92 -1.17 7.32
N LYS A 41 22.93 -1.29 8.19
CA LYS A 41 23.12 -1.70 9.59
C LYS A 41 23.48 -3.18 9.69
N GLU A 42 22.78 -4.04 8.96
CA GLU A 42 23.09 -5.48 8.86
C GLU A 42 24.49 -5.75 8.29
N LEU A 43 24.95 -4.92 7.33
CA LEU A 43 26.30 -5.01 6.79
C LEU A 43 27.38 -4.52 7.76
N LYS A 44 27.04 -3.59 8.66
CA LYS A 44 27.98 -3.00 9.64
C LYS A 44 28.09 -3.83 10.92
N ASP A 45 27.04 -4.59 11.25
CA ASP A 45 27.02 -5.53 12.38
C ASP A 45 27.64 -6.90 12.02
N LYS A 46 28.25 -7.03 10.83
CA LYS A 46 29.00 -8.20 10.34
C LYS A 46 30.51 -7.93 10.34
#